data_AF-A0A853IYQ6-F1
#
_entry.id   AF-A0A853IYQ6-F1
#
_cell.length_a   1.000
_cell.length_b   1.000
_cell.length_c   1.000
_cell.angle_alpha   90.00
_cell.angle_beta   90.00
_cell.angle_gamma   90.00
#
_symmetry.space_group_name_H-M   'P 1'
#
loop_
_entity.id
_entity.type
_entity.pdbx_description
1 polymer ?
#
loop_
_entity_poly.entity_id
_entity_poly.type
_entity_poly.pdbx_seq_one_letter_code
_entity_poly.pdbx_strand_id
1 'polypeptide(L)'
;MLKEVGASGQISLGKRFAGQLFEMVVHADQRVELIPMSVVAGKRASAPARSSADWRPPGGYLQANDWALANREALEAYAAEVDGHGTAAEQLQQYLDAAARAVG
;
A
#
# COMPACT_ATOMS: atom_id res chain seq x y z
N MET A 1 4.56 -1.78 39.81
CA MET A 1 3.91 -0.61 40.46
C MET A 1 2.44 -0.65 40.08
N LEU A 2 1.55 -0.53 41.06
CA LEU A 2 0.10 -0.49 40.81
C LEU A 2 -0.29 0.91 40.33
N LYS A 3 -1.21 1.00 39.36
CA LYS A 3 -1.76 2.26 38.84
C LYS A 3 -3.28 2.18 38.94
N GLU A 4 -3.90 3.22 39.46
CA GLU A 4 -5.35 3.34 39.50
C GLU A 4 -5.89 3.80 38.15
N VAL A 5 -7.06 3.26 37.81
CA VAL A 5 -7.82 3.67 36.63
C VAL A 5 -8.82 4.74 37.10
N GLY A 6 -8.79 5.91 36.48
CA GLY A 6 -9.75 6.97 36.78
C GLY A 6 -11.18 6.57 36.41
N ALA A 7 -12.17 7.30 36.94
CA ALA A 7 -13.59 7.05 36.66
C ALA A 7 -13.97 7.07 35.16
N SER A 8 -13.15 7.69 34.31
CA SER A 8 -13.30 7.71 32.86
C SER A 8 -12.66 6.52 32.14
N GLY A 9 -12.07 5.55 32.87
CA GLY A 9 -11.30 4.45 32.28
C GLY A 9 -9.86 4.81 31.91
N GLN A 10 -9.39 6.01 32.26
CA GLN A 10 -8.04 6.48 31.90
C GLN A 10 -6.97 6.01 32.89
N ILE A 11 -5.82 5.58 32.37
CA ILE A 11 -4.65 5.18 33.16
C ILE A 11 -3.40 5.93 32.67
N SER A 12 -2.64 6.50 33.61
CA SER A 12 -1.41 7.22 33.29
C SER A 12 -0.19 6.31 33.34
N LEU A 13 0.46 6.07 32.19
CA LEU A 13 1.64 5.21 32.06
C LEU A 13 2.96 5.90 32.47
N GLY A 14 2.94 7.23 32.63
CA GLY A 14 4.09 8.04 33.04
C GLY A 14 4.88 8.64 31.86
N LYS A 15 5.82 9.54 32.17
CA LYS A 15 6.52 10.40 31.20
C LYS A 15 7.30 9.62 30.13
N ARG A 16 7.79 8.42 30.45
CA ARG A 16 8.54 7.57 29.51
C ARG A 16 7.74 7.20 28.26
N PHE A 17 6.42 7.16 28.37
CA PHE A 17 5.51 6.76 27.30
C PHE A 17 4.67 7.92 26.76
N ALA A 18 5.00 9.17 27.15
CA ALA A 18 4.27 10.34 26.70
C ALA A 18 4.43 10.54 25.19
N GLY A 19 3.33 10.75 24.47
CA GLY A 19 3.31 10.98 23.02
C GLY A 19 3.50 9.72 22.16
N GLN A 20 3.65 8.54 22.77
CA GLN A 20 3.67 7.27 22.04
C GLN A 20 2.24 6.77 21.82
N LEU A 21 1.99 6.20 20.64
CA LEU A 21 0.76 5.48 20.35
C LEU A 21 0.96 3.99 20.62
N PHE A 22 -0.09 3.34 21.09
CA PHE A 22 -0.10 1.92 21.36
C PHE A 22 -1.33 1.29 20.73
N GLU A 23 -1.14 0.09 20.18
CA GLU A 23 -2.23 -0.81 19.90
C GLU A 23 -2.63 -1.53 21.19
N MET A 24 -3.93 -1.71 21.43
CA MET A 24 -4.45 -2.34 22.63
C MET A 24 -5.05 -3.70 22.32
N VAL A 25 -4.57 -4.74 23.01
CA VAL A 25 -5.09 -6.11 22.91
C VAL A 25 -5.69 -6.52 24.25
N VAL A 26 -6.94 -6.99 24.22
CA VAL A 26 -7.63 -7.53 25.40
C VAL A 26 -7.61 -9.05 25.31
N HIS A 27 -6.94 -9.69 26.26
CA HIS A 27 -6.83 -11.14 26.34
C HIS A 27 -8.05 -11.76 27.05
N ALA A 28 -8.32 -13.04 26.79
CA ALA A 28 -9.45 -13.76 27.39
C ALA A 28 -9.39 -13.86 28.93
N ASP A 29 -8.18 -13.76 29.50
CA ASP A 29 -7.94 -13.70 30.94
C ASP A 29 -8.05 -12.29 31.53
N GLN A 30 -8.63 -11.35 30.77
CA GLN A 30 -8.84 -9.95 31.13
C GLN A 30 -7.56 -9.11 31.27
N ARG A 31 -6.40 -9.65 30.86
CA ARG A 31 -5.19 -8.84 30.71
C ARG A 31 -5.34 -7.91 29.52
N VAL A 32 -4.92 -6.66 29.70
CA VAL A 32 -4.75 -5.69 28.61
C VAL A 32 -3.26 -5.55 28.31
N GLU A 33 -2.91 -5.68 27.03
CA GLU A 33 -1.55 -5.49 26.53
C GLU A 33 -1.50 -4.28 25.60
N LEU A 34 -0.43 -3.47 25.73
CA LEU A 34 -0.22 -2.26 24.95
C LEU A 34 1.06 -2.42 24.12
N ILE A 35 0.91 -2.51 22.80
CA ILE A 35 2.02 -2.74 21.86
C ILE A 35 2.43 -1.38 21.27
N PRO A 36 3.68 -0.91 21.45
CA PRO A 36 4.12 0.38 20.92
C PRO A 36 4.02 0.43 19.40
N MET A 37 3.38 1.47 18.88
CA MET A 37 3.28 1.72 17.44
C MET A 37 4.28 2.80 17.01
N SER A 38 5.01 2.53 15.94
CA SER A 38 5.74 3.57 15.23
C SER A 38 4.81 4.22 14.21
N VAL A 39 4.46 5.48 14.44
CA VAL A 39 3.72 6.26 13.45
C VAL A 39 4.71 6.64 12.36
N VAL A 40 4.65 5.97 11.21
CA VAL A 40 5.31 6.50 10.02
C VAL A 40 4.53 7.75 9.66
N ALA A 41 5.12 8.93 9.88
CA ALA A 41 4.56 10.17 9.37
C ALA A 41 4.41 9.97 7.86
N GLY A 42 3.18 9.77 7.40
CA GLY A 42 2.90 9.69 5.98
C GLY A 42 3.47 10.96 5.36
N LYS A 43 4.42 10.80 4.43
CA LYS A 43 4.92 11.94 3.64
C LYS A 43 3.68 12.68 3.15
N ARG A 44 3.53 13.93 3.58
CA ARG A 44 2.48 14.80 3.06
C ARG A 44 2.70 14.86 1.55
N ALA A 45 1.82 14.20 0.79
CA ALA A 45 1.92 14.19 -0.66
C ALA A 45 1.96 15.65 -1.10
N SER A 46 3.05 16.04 -1.75
CA SER A 46 3.11 17.33 -2.44
C SER A 46 1.92 17.39 -3.39
N ALA A 47 1.18 18.51 -3.35
CA ALA A 47 0.05 18.70 -4.23
C ALA A 47 0.50 18.42 -5.67
N PRO A 48 -0.20 17.53 -6.41
CA PRO A 48 0.21 17.19 -7.76
C PRO A 48 0.24 18.46 -8.62
N ALA A 49 1.29 18.64 -9.42
CA ALA A 49 1.29 19.64 -10.46
C ALA A 49 0.11 19.35 -11.40
N ARG A 50 -0.60 20.42 -11.78
CA ARG A 50 -1.73 20.34 -12.72
C ARG A 50 -1.16 20.25 -14.13
N SER A 51 -1.47 19.18 -14.84
CA SER A 51 -1.23 19.12 -16.29
C SER A 51 -2.47 19.61 -17.03
N SER A 52 -2.28 20.29 -18.16
CA SER A 52 -3.34 20.78 -19.04
C SER A 52 -3.78 19.74 -20.08
N ALA A 53 -3.51 18.44 -19.85
CA ALA A 53 -3.86 17.41 -20.81
C ALA A 53 -5.38 17.16 -20.81
N ASP A 54 -5.98 17.10 -22.01
CA ASP A 54 -7.42 16.84 -22.20
C ASP A 54 -7.84 15.42 -21.77
N TRP A 55 -6.88 14.52 -21.65
CA TRP A 55 -7.11 13.15 -21.19
C TRP A 55 -7.25 13.08 -19.66
N ARG A 56 -8.21 12.26 -19.19
CA ARG A 56 -8.49 12.07 -17.75
C ARG A 56 -8.46 10.58 -17.39
N PRO A 57 -7.85 10.21 -16.25
CA PRO A 57 -7.90 8.84 -15.80
C PRO A 57 -9.33 8.42 -15.43
N PRO A 58 -9.68 7.14 -15.67
CA PRO A 58 -10.98 6.59 -15.28
C PRO A 58 -11.14 6.61 -13.74
N GLY A 59 -12.37 6.71 -13.25
CA GLY A 59 -12.66 6.74 -11.81
C GLY A 59 -13.05 8.12 -11.25
N GLY A 60 -13.46 9.07 -12.10
CA GLY A 60 -14.03 10.35 -11.66
C GLY A 60 -13.00 11.42 -11.32
N TYR A 61 -11.77 11.27 -11.77
CA TYR A 61 -10.73 12.28 -11.59
C TYR A 61 -11.07 13.55 -12.39
N LEU A 62 -10.95 14.70 -11.73
CA LEU A 62 -11.22 15.99 -12.35
C LEU A 62 -10.11 16.40 -13.33
N GLN A 63 -8.87 15.97 -13.08
CA GLN A 63 -7.67 16.32 -13.86
C GLN A 63 -6.63 15.19 -13.78
N ALA A 64 -5.77 15.09 -14.79
CA ALA A 64 -4.59 14.22 -14.76
C ALA A 64 -3.41 14.95 -14.10
N ASN A 65 -2.77 14.29 -13.14
CA ASN A 65 -1.48 14.71 -12.60
C ASN A 65 -0.32 14.05 -13.37
N ASP A 66 0.90 14.50 -13.10
CA ASP A 66 2.11 13.98 -13.75
C ASP A 66 2.25 12.47 -13.62
N TRP A 67 1.94 11.92 -12.44
CA TRP A 67 1.95 10.47 -12.23
C TRP A 67 0.97 9.74 -13.15
N ALA A 68 -0.25 10.25 -13.30
CA ALA A 68 -1.26 9.63 -14.14
C ALA A 68 -0.88 9.66 -15.63
N LEU A 69 -0.25 10.74 -16.08
CA LEU A 69 0.28 10.83 -17.45
C LEU A 69 1.44 9.87 -17.67
N ALA A 70 2.43 9.87 -16.78
CA ALA A 70 3.56 8.94 -16.87
C ALA A 70 3.11 7.48 -16.81
N ASN A 71 2.15 7.17 -15.93
CA ASN A 71 1.58 5.83 -15.81
C ASN A 71 0.82 5.42 -17.08
N ARG A 72 0.12 6.36 -17.73
CA ARG A 72 -0.53 6.11 -19.02
C ARG A 72 0.50 5.74 -20.09
N GLU A 73 1.55 6.54 -20.25
CA GLU A 73 2.61 6.26 -21.23
C GLU A 73 3.26 4.89 -20.98
N ALA A 74 3.50 4.55 -19.71
CA ALA A 74 4.04 3.25 -19.33
C ALA A 74 3.10 2.09 -19.69
N LEU A 75 1.79 2.26 -19.48
CA LEU A 75 0.79 1.26 -19.85
C LEU A 75 0.68 1.09 -21.38
N GLU A 76 0.75 2.18 -22.14
CA GLU A 76 0.75 2.13 -23.61
C GLU A 76 2.00 1.40 -24.14
N ALA A 77 3.18 1.68 -23.57
CA ALA A 77 4.41 0.98 -23.91
C ALA A 77 4.34 -0.52 -23.57
N TYR A 78 3.79 -0.85 -22.39
CA TYR A 78 3.61 -2.24 -21.97
C TYR A 78 2.61 -2.99 -22.86
N ALA A 79 1.51 -2.35 -23.25
CA ALA A 79 0.55 -2.95 -24.16
C ALA A 79 1.20 -3.30 -25.52
N ALA A 80 2.03 -2.40 -26.06
CA ALA A 80 2.79 -2.65 -27.29
C ALA A 80 3.78 -3.81 -27.13
N GLU A 81 4.42 -3.96 -25.96
CA GLU A 81 5.29 -5.09 -25.67
C GLU A 81 4.53 -6.43 -25.65
N VAL A 82 3.34 -6.44 -25.04
CA VAL A 82 2.45 -7.60 -24.99
C VAL A 82 1.95 -7.99 -26.38
N ASP A 83 1.59 -7.02 -27.23
CA ASP A 83 1.21 -7.28 -28.61
C ASP A 83 2.36 -7.92 -29.43
N GLY A 84 3.61 -7.54 -29.12
CA GLY A 84 4.81 -8.06 -29.81
C GLY A 84 5.28 -9.43 -29.32
N HIS A 85 5.24 -9.68 -28.01
CA HIS A 85 5.84 -10.88 -27.40
C HIS A 85 4.81 -11.87 -26.82
N GLY A 86 3.52 -11.53 -26.87
CA GLY A 86 2.50 -12.21 -26.10
C GLY A 86 2.58 -11.87 -24.61
N THR A 87 1.54 -12.22 -23.89
CA THR A 87 1.48 -12.06 -22.43
C THR A 87 2.53 -12.93 -21.74
N ALA A 88 2.92 -12.56 -20.52
CA ALA A 88 3.83 -13.37 -19.71
C ALA A 88 3.31 -14.80 -19.48
N ALA A 89 1.98 -14.97 -19.38
CA ALA A 89 1.35 -16.28 -19.25
C ALA A 89 1.53 -17.14 -20.50
N GLU A 90 1.36 -16.56 -21.70
CA GLU A 90 1.59 -17.25 -22.97
C GLU A 90 3.06 -17.63 -23.15
N GLN A 91 3.98 -16.73 -22.81
CA GLN A 91 5.42 -17.02 -22.87
C GLN A 91 5.80 -18.18 -21.93
N LEU A 92 5.26 -18.21 -20.71
CA LEU A 92 5.46 -19.32 -19.78
C LEU A 92 4.92 -20.64 -20.34
N GLN A 93 3.72 -20.62 -20.93
CA GLN A 93 3.13 -21.82 -21.53
C GLN A 93 3.99 -22.33 -22.68
N GLN A 94 4.48 -21.44 -23.56
CA GLN A 94 5.38 -21.81 -24.65
C GLN A 94 6.68 -22.46 -24.14
N TYR A 95 7.26 -21.92 -23.07
CA TYR A 95 8.45 -22.51 -22.44
C TYR A 95 8.17 -23.91 -21.88
N LEU A 96 7.04 -24.10 -21.19
CA LEU A 96 6.65 -25.40 -20.64
C LEU A 96 6.39 -26.43 -21.75
N ASP A 97 5.72 -26.04 -22.83
CA ASP A 97 5.48 -26.90 -23.99
C ASP A 97 6.79 -27.28 -24.69
N ALA A 98 7.73 -26.34 -24.82
CA ALA A 98 9.05 -26.61 -25.37
C ALA A 98 9.85 -27.59 -24.49
N ALA A 99 9.80 -27.43 -23.18
CA ALA A 99 10.45 -28.33 -22.23
C ALA A 99 9.83 -29.75 -22.28
N ALA A 100 8.50 -29.85 -22.38
CA ALA A 100 7.82 -31.14 -22.51
C ALA A 100 8.20 -31.88 -23.79
N ARG A 101 8.33 -31.15 -24.92
CA ARG A 101 8.79 -31.72 -26.20
C ARG A 101 10.25 -32.15 -26.20
N ALA A 102 11.10 -31.55 -25.37
CA ALA A 102 12.52 -31.90 -25.29
C ALA A 102 12.79 -33.19 -24.50
N VAL A 103 11.81 -33.69 -23.74
CA VAL A 103 11.94 -34.85 -22.84
C VAL A 103 11.21 -36.10 -23.36
N GLY A 104 10.33 -35.95 -24.36
CA GLY A 104 9.59 -37.06 -25.01
C GLY A 104 10.23 -37.49 -26.32
#